data_AF-D8R5A2-F1
#
_entry.id   AF-D8R5A2-F1
#
_cell.length_a   1.000
_cell.length_b   1.000
_cell.length_c   1.000
_cell.angle_alpha   90.00
_cell.angle_beta   90.00
_cell.angle_gamma   90.00
#
_symmetry.space_group_name_H-M   'P 1'
#
loop_
_entity.id
_entity.type
_entity.pdbx_description
1 polymer ?
#
loop_
_entity_poly.entity_id
_entity_poly.type
_entity_poly.pdbx_seq_one_letter_code
_entity_poly.pdbx_strand_id
1 'polypeptide(L)'
;MPGPGPHLMYTLAMGTGMMHLSRGAFTSHHCLVYTLNAFLGPDLGSFCEWLAQTSSFGRALGSKAMDYVHDPVYYVLILGAPLCSMYSKLSRILLQAGFLPTLPGVHLKPKECLYLIAAGSLSQFFLDNLFEENGHTKMLVWILSTGWWHGAAPLDFMSVLIVGLLCSVLLASFIYINR
;
A
#
# COMPACT_ATOMS: atom_id res chain seq x y z
N MET A 1 -0.67 6.91 -12.24
CA MET A 1 -0.45 6.06 -11.04
C MET A 1 -1.68 6.14 -10.16
N PRO A 2 -2.70 5.30 -10.29
CA PRO A 2 -4.02 5.55 -9.73
C PRO A 2 -3.97 5.96 -8.26
N GLY A 3 -4.92 6.77 -7.82
CA GLY A 3 -4.77 7.43 -6.54
C GLY A 3 -4.83 6.45 -5.38
N PRO A 4 -4.60 6.98 -4.18
CA PRO A 4 -4.66 6.20 -2.95
C PRO A 4 -6.03 5.49 -2.79
N GLY A 5 -7.12 6.15 -3.20
CA GLY A 5 -8.48 5.61 -3.13
C GLY A 5 -8.72 4.36 -3.99
N PRO A 6 -8.49 4.41 -5.32
CA PRO A 6 -8.58 3.25 -6.21
C PRO A 6 -7.77 2.03 -5.74
N HIS A 7 -6.55 2.23 -5.26
CA HIS A 7 -5.71 1.16 -4.68
C HIS A 7 -6.40 0.47 -3.51
N LEU A 8 -6.90 1.25 -2.53
CA LEU A 8 -7.63 0.70 -1.39
C LEU A 8 -8.92 0.02 -1.80
N MET A 9 -9.71 0.63 -2.69
CA MET A 9 -10.97 0.04 -3.14
C MET A 9 -10.75 -1.31 -3.83
N TYR A 10 -9.78 -1.38 -4.75
CA TYR A 10 -9.44 -2.62 -5.45
C TYR A 10 -8.96 -3.70 -4.48
N THR A 11 -8.00 -3.37 -3.62
CA THR A 11 -7.39 -4.37 -2.72
C THR A 11 -8.29 -4.80 -1.58
N LEU A 12 -9.13 -3.91 -1.03
CA LEU A 12 -10.17 -4.29 -0.07
C LEU A 12 -11.25 -5.18 -0.72
N ALA A 13 -11.68 -4.86 -1.94
CA ALA A 13 -12.65 -5.68 -2.67
C ALA A 13 -12.09 -7.08 -3.00
N MET A 14 -10.86 -7.15 -3.51
CA MET A 14 -10.17 -8.42 -3.77
C MET A 14 -9.92 -9.19 -2.47
N GLY A 15 -9.48 -8.50 -1.42
CA GLY A 15 -9.23 -9.08 -0.11
C GLY A 15 -10.49 -9.67 0.53
N THR A 16 -11.62 -8.96 0.51
CA THR A 16 -12.91 -9.48 0.98
C THR A 16 -13.38 -10.68 0.15
N GLY A 17 -13.19 -10.66 -1.17
CA GLY A 17 -13.44 -11.83 -2.02
C GLY A 17 -12.59 -13.04 -1.61
N MET A 18 -11.30 -12.85 -1.37
CA MET A 18 -10.40 -13.91 -0.89
C MET A 18 -10.80 -14.42 0.49
N MET A 19 -11.26 -13.56 1.39
CA MET A 19 -11.77 -13.98 2.70
C MET A 19 -12.94 -14.97 2.56
N HIS A 20 -13.87 -14.70 1.63
CA HIS A 20 -15.01 -15.58 1.37
C HIS A 20 -14.58 -16.90 0.70
N LEU A 21 -13.75 -16.82 -0.35
CA LEU A 21 -13.33 -17.98 -1.13
C LEU A 21 -12.42 -18.93 -0.35
N SER A 22 -11.59 -18.39 0.54
CA SER A 22 -10.63 -19.16 1.33
C SER A 22 -11.26 -19.90 2.52
N ARG A 23 -12.55 -19.71 2.78
CA ARG A 23 -13.30 -20.32 3.89
C ARG A 23 -12.60 -20.15 5.24
N GLY A 24 -12.00 -18.98 5.47
CA GLY A 24 -11.33 -18.62 6.72
C GLY A 24 -9.81 -18.82 6.75
N ALA A 25 -9.19 -19.34 5.69
CA ALA A 25 -7.72 -19.39 5.61
C ALA A 25 -7.10 -18.01 5.35
N PHE A 26 -7.78 -17.14 4.59
CA PHE A 26 -7.45 -15.73 4.42
C PHE A 26 -8.39 -14.90 5.28
N THR A 27 -7.84 -14.20 6.27
CA THR A 27 -8.63 -13.46 7.27
C THR A 27 -8.61 -11.95 7.00
N SER A 28 -9.43 -11.19 7.75
CA SER A 28 -9.42 -9.72 7.71
C SER A 28 -8.03 -9.13 7.97
N HIS A 29 -7.23 -9.81 8.78
CA HIS A 29 -5.85 -9.40 9.05
C HIS A 29 -4.93 -9.58 7.84
N HIS A 30 -5.09 -10.65 7.07
CA HIS A 30 -4.37 -10.83 5.80
C HIS A 30 -4.79 -9.76 4.79
N CYS A 31 -6.09 -9.46 4.72
CA CYS A 31 -6.66 -8.41 3.88
C CYS A 31 -6.04 -7.05 4.18
N LEU A 32 -5.93 -6.68 5.46
CA LEU A 32 -5.34 -5.40 5.88
C LEU A 32 -3.86 -5.29 5.48
N VAL A 33 -3.05 -6.32 5.71
CA VAL A 33 -1.63 -6.28 5.34
C VAL A 33 -1.45 -6.22 3.83
N TYR A 34 -2.22 -7.00 3.07
CA TYR A 34 -2.25 -6.94 1.61
C TYR A 34 -2.61 -5.54 1.10
N THR A 35 -3.71 -4.98 1.61
CA THR A 35 -4.25 -3.65 1.25
C THR A 35 -3.26 -2.54 1.58
N LEU A 36 -2.72 -2.53 2.80
CA LEU A 36 -1.78 -1.49 3.23
C LEU A 36 -0.48 -1.55 2.44
N ASN A 37 0.01 -2.74 2.10
CA ASN A 37 1.22 -2.86 1.28
C ASN A 37 0.98 -2.43 -0.17
N ALA A 38 -0.21 -2.68 -0.73
CA ALA A 38 -0.58 -2.20 -2.06
C ALA A 38 -0.91 -0.70 -2.12
N PHE A 39 -1.03 -0.05 -0.96
CA PHE A 39 -1.35 1.36 -0.82
C PHE A 39 -0.12 2.20 -0.47
N LEU A 40 0.75 1.67 0.41
CA LEU A 40 1.95 2.38 0.89
C LEU A 40 3.23 1.81 0.32
N GLY A 41 3.26 0.56 -0.14
CA GLY A 41 4.50 -0.20 -0.22
C GLY A 41 5.53 0.42 -1.16
N PRO A 42 5.35 0.29 -2.48
CA PRO A 42 6.17 0.99 -3.49
C PRO A 42 6.22 2.51 -3.30
N ASP A 43 5.10 3.14 -2.92
CA ASP A 43 5.01 4.59 -2.72
C ASP A 43 5.80 5.13 -1.51
N LEU A 44 6.14 4.31 -0.51
CA LEU A 44 7.07 4.71 0.56
C LEU A 44 8.45 5.07 -0.02
N GLY A 45 8.81 4.51 -1.18
CA GLY A 45 10.03 4.88 -1.90
C GLY A 45 10.04 6.35 -2.32
N SER A 46 8.93 6.85 -2.87
CA SER A 46 8.81 8.26 -3.28
C SER A 46 8.76 9.21 -2.09
N PHE A 47 8.11 8.81 -0.99
CA PHE A 47 8.14 9.57 0.27
C PHE A 47 9.56 9.66 0.86
N CYS A 48 10.30 8.55 0.87
CA CYS A 48 11.69 8.52 1.32
C CYS A 48 12.61 9.35 0.42
N GLU A 49 12.43 9.29 -0.90
CA GLU A 49 13.14 10.16 -1.84
C GLU A 49 12.89 11.63 -1.52
N TRP A 50 11.62 12.03 -1.33
CA TRP A 50 11.24 13.39 -0.97
C TRP A 50 11.94 13.86 0.32
N LEU A 51 11.96 13.03 1.38
CA LEU A 51 12.71 13.32 2.60
C LEU A 51 14.23 13.46 2.37
N ALA A 52 14.79 12.70 1.42
CA ALA A 52 16.20 12.72 1.09
C ALA A 52 16.61 13.94 0.23
N GLN A 53 15.68 14.76 -0.25
CA GLN A 53 15.97 15.96 -1.04
C GLN A 53 16.67 17.09 -0.26
N THR A 54 16.96 16.88 1.02
CA THR A 54 17.69 17.79 1.92
C THR A 54 19.14 18.07 1.48
N SER A 55 19.71 17.23 0.61
CA SER A 55 21.03 17.45 0.01
C SER A 55 21.10 16.95 -1.44
N SER A 56 22.07 17.44 -2.22
CA SER A 56 22.32 16.97 -3.60
C SER A 56 22.66 15.48 -3.64
N PHE A 57 23.45 15.00 -2.68
CA PHE A 57 23.78 13.59 -2.51
C PHE A 57 22.54 12.76 -2.16
N GLY A 58 21.72 13.23 -1.21
CA GLY A 58 20.49 12.55 -0.80
C GLY A 58 19.47 12.44 -1.94
N ARG A 59 19.35 13.48 -2.78
CA ARG A 59 18.51 13.44 -3.99
C ARG A 59 19.00 12.38 -4.99
N ALA A 60 20.30 12.34 -5.28
CA ALA A 60 20.86 11.36 -6.21
C ALA A 60 20.72 9.92 -5.70
N LEU A 61 20.93 9.71 -4.39
CA LEU A 61 20.76 8.41 -3.76
C LEU A 61 19.29 7.99 -3.72
N GLY A 62 18.39 8.91 -3.37
CA GLY A 62 16.94 8.68 -3.31
C GLY A 62 16.37 8.31 -4.67
N SER A 63 16.72 9.06 -5.71
CA SER A 63 16.29 8.77 -7.09
C SER A 63 16.78 7.40 -7.55
N LYS A 64 18.04 7.05 -7.31
CA LYS A 64 18.57 5.73 -7.67
C LYS A 64 17.93 4.61 -6.85
N ALA A 65 17.68 4.82 -5.57
CA ALA A 65 16.98 3.84 -4.72
C ALA A 65 15.54 3.63 -5.21
N MET A 66 14.88 4.70 -5.66
CA MET A 66 13.53 4.65 -6.21
C MET A 66 13.46 3.81 -7.49
N ASP A 67 14.46 3.89 -8.38
CA ASP A 67 14.53 3.03 -9.58
C ASP A 67 14.53 1.54 -9.22
N TYR A 68 15.23 1.16 -8.14
CA TYR A 68 15.25 -0.22 -7.66
C TYR A 68 13.97 -0.61 -6.92
N VAL A 69 13.35 0.31 -6.19
CA VAL A 69 12.12 0.03 -5.42
C VAL A 69 10.88 -0.01 -6.31
N HIS A 70 10.87 0.70 -7.44
CA HIS A 70 9.76 0.63 -8.41
C HIS A 70 9.87 -0.51 -9.43
N ASP A 71 10.90 -1.36 -9.32
CA ASP A 71 10.92 -2.63 -10.05
C ASP A 71 10.13 -3.70 -9.25
N PRO A 72 9.14 -4.38 -9.86
CA PRO A 72 8.29 -5.35 -9.17
C PRO A 72 9.03 -6.50 -8.49
N VAL A 73 10.18 -6.90 -9.04
CA VAL A 73 10.99 -8.00 -8.50
C VAL A 73 11.91 -7.47 -7.41
N TYR A 74 12.61 -6.37 -7.68
CA TYR A 74 13.55 -5.78 -6.73
C TYR A 74 12.85 -5.21 -5.50
N TYR A 75 11.62 -4.69 -5.61
CA TYR A 75 10.81 -4.31 -4.45
C TYR A 75 10.72 -5.46 -3.44
N VAL A 76 10.33 -6.65 -3.91
CA VAL A 76 10.16 -7.83 -3.05
C VAL A 76 11.50 -8.31 -2.51
N LEU A 77 12.58 -8.24 -3.29
CA LEU A 77 13.90 -8.68 -2.84
C LEU A 77 14.55 -7.74 -1.83
N ILE A 78 14.41 -6.42 -2.02
CA ILE A 78 15.05 -5.39 -1.19
C ILE A 78 14.20 -5.11 0.05
N LEU A 79 12.90 -4.87 -0.13
CA LEU A 79 11.99 -4.45 0.94
C LEU A 79 11.16 -5.59 1.51
N GLY A 80 11.06 -6.74 0.83
CA GLY A 80 10.28 -7.88 1.33
C GLY A 80 10.75 -8.35 2.70
N ALA A 81 12.04 -8.62 2.88
CA ALA A 81 12.58 -9.07 4.17
C ALA A 81 12.34 -8.08 5.34
N PRO A 82 12.69 -6.77 5.23
CA PRO A 82 12.44 -5.82 6.31
C PRO A 82 10.94 -5.62 6.58
N LEU A 83 10.11 -5.50 5.54
CA LEU A 83 8.66 -5.35 5.70
C LEU A 83 8.00 -6.60 6.28
N CYS A 84 8.46 -7.81 5.94
CA CYS A 84 7.97 -9.05 6.53
C CYS A 84 8.15 -9.06 8.05
N SER A 85 9.36 -8.71 8.50
CA SER A 85 9.70 -8.65 9.92
C SER A 85 8.85 -7.60 10.63
N MET A 86 8.67 -6.43 10.00
CA MET A 86 7.84 -5.35 10.53
C MET A 86 6.38 -5.75 10.64
N TYR A 87 5.76 -6.24 9.55
CA TYR A 87 4.36 -6.64 9.54
C TYR A 87 4.07 -7.84 10.45
N SER A 88 4.99 -8.80 10.56
CA SER A 88 4.81 -9.93 11.48
C SER A 88 4.84 -9.47 12.95
N LYS A 89 5.73 -8.52 13.30
CA LYS A 89 5.76 -7.91 14.64
C LYS A 89 4.52 -7.05 14.90
N LEU A 90 4.14 -6.21 13.95
CA LEU A 90 2.97 -5.33 14.06
C LEU A 90 1.69 -6.15 14.22
N SER A 91 1.54 -7.22 13.44
CA SER A 91 0.46 -8.20 13.57
C SER A 91 0.34 -8.72 15.00
N ARG A 92 1.46 -9.13 15.59
CA ARG A 92 1.49 -9.62 16.97
C ARG A 92 1.04 -8.54 17.96
N ILE A 93 1.53 -7.31 17.82
CA ILE A 93 1.17 -6.19 18.71
C ILE A 93 -0.32 -5.87 18.60
N LEU A 94 -0.86 -5.76 17.39
CA LEU A 94 -2.27 -5.43 17.16
C LEU A 94 -3.22 -6.53 17.67
N LEU A 95 -2.82 -7.81 17.55
CA LEU A 95 -3.54 -8.93 18.14
C LEU A 95 -3.53 -8.85 19.67
N GLN A 96 -2.37 -8.58 20.29
CA GLN A 96 -2.26 -8.45 21.75
C GLN A 96 -3.09 -7.27 22.30
N ALA A 97 -3.23 -6.20 21.52
CA ALA A 97 -4.00 -5.02 21.91
C ALA A 97 -5.52 -5.13 21.65
N GLY A 98 -6.00 -6.24 21.08
CA GLY A 98 -7.44 -6.47 20.84
C GLY A 98 -8.06 -5.60 19.73
N PHE A 99 -7.23 -5.03 18.85
CA PHE A 99 -7.70 -4.23 17.72
C PHE A 99 -8.14 -5.08 16.52
N LEU A 100 -7.87 -6.39 16.55
CA LEU A 100 -8.18 -7.32 15.46
C LEU A 100 -9.00 -8.51 15.99
N PRO A 101 -9.99 -9.00 15.23
CA PRO A 101 -10.83 -10.12 15.65
C PRO A 101 -10.07 -11.43 15.65
N THR A 102 -10.38 -12.25 16.64
CA THR A 102 -9.87 -13.60 16.82
C THR A 102 -10.73 -14.62 16.07
N LEU A 103 -10.18 -15.22 15.01
CA LEU A 103 -10.48 -16.59 14.56
C LEU A 103 -9.44 -17.01 13.49
N PRO A 104 -8.37 -17.76 13.84
CA PRO A 104 -7.75 -18.00 15.14
C PRO A 104 -6.72 -16.91 15.45
N GLY A 105 -6.47 -16.56 16.72
CA GLY A 105 -5.53 -15.51 17.18
C GLY A 105 -4.05 -15.79 16.90
N VAL A 106 -3.70 -16.11 15.66
CA VAL A 106 -2.38 -16.45 15.17
C VAL A 106 -1.85 -15.24 14.39
N HIS A 107 -0.78 -14.65 14.90
CA HIS A 107 -0.04 -13.61 14.18
C HIS A 107 0.47 -14.12 12.83
N LEU A 108 0.57 -13.23 11.85
CA LEU A 108 1.09 -13.59 10.54
C LEU A 108 2.53 -14.06 10.64
N LYS A 109 2.81 -15.21 10.03
CA LYS A 109 4.16 -15.74 9.88
C LYS A 109 4.92 -14.89 8.86
N PRO A 110 6.24 -14.75 8.99
CA PRO A 110 7.05 -14.01 8.02
C PRO A 110 6.84 -14.43 6.56
N LYS A 111 6.62 -15.73 6.31
CA LYS A 111 6.34 -16.27 4.98
C LYS A 111 5.00 -15.76 4.41
N GLU A 112 3.97 -15.66 5.25
CA GLU A 112 2.66 -15.14 4.85
C GLU A 112 2.78 -13.64 4.55
N CYS A 113 3.49 -12.89 5.40
CA CYS A 113 3.80 -11.49 5.13
C CYS A 113 4.52 -11.32 3.79
N LEU A 114 5.47 -12.19 3.45
CA LEU A 114 6.21 -12.10 2.18
C LEU A 114 5.28 -12.23 0.97
N TYR A 115 4.35 -13.18 1.02
CA TYR A 115 3.36 -13.35 -0.03
C TYR A 115 2.39 -12.18 -0.12
N LEU A 116 1.95 -11.63 1.01
CA LEU A 116 1.07 -10.46 1.04
C LEU A 116 1.78 -9.21 0.54
N ILE A 117 3.07 -9.04 0.85
CA ILE A 117 3.90 -7.95 0.32
C ILE A 117 4.05 -8.09 -1.19
N ALA A 118 4.40 -9.29 -1.67
CA ALA A 118 4.55 -9.53 -3.11
C ALA A 118 3.21 -9.33 -3.85
N ALA A 119 2.12 -9.88 -3.34
CA ALA A 119 0.79 -9.70 -3.93
C ALA A 119 0.36 -8.23 -3.90
N GLY A 120 0.61 -7.54 -2.79
CA GLY A 120 0.28 -6.13 -2.62
C GLY A 120 1.07 -5.24 -3.57
N SER A 121 2.39 -5.41 -3.65
CA SER A 121 3.24 -4.65 -4.56
C SER A 121 2.90 -4.92 -6.03
N LEU A 122 2.65 -6.19 -6.40
CA LEU A 122 2.22 -6.52 -7.76
C LEU A 122 0.84 -5.92 -8.09
N SER A 123 -0.07 -5.87 -7.12
CA SER A 123 -1.38 -5.21 -7.30
C SER A 123 -1.22 -3.71 -7.49
N GLN A 124 -0.33 -3.09 -6.71
CA GLN A 124 0.03 -1.68 -6.87
C GLN A 124 0.61 -1.42 -8.26
N PHE A 125 1.67 -2.14 -8.67
CA PHE A 125 2.27 -1.97 -10.00
C PHE A 125 1.28 -2.26 -11.13
N PHE A 126 0.42 -3.27 -10.99
CA PHE A 126 -0.62 -3.56 -11.97
C PHE A 126 -1.59 -2.38 -12.13
N LEU A 127 -2.04 -1.81 -11.01
CA LEU A 127 -2.91 -0.64 -11.01
C LEU A 127 -2.16 0.58 -11.58
N ASP A 128 -0.91 0.82 -11.19
CA ASP A 128 -0.08 1.88 -11.77
C ASP A 128 0.00 1.79 -13.30
N ASN A 129 0.28 0.60 -13.84
CA ASN A 129 0.30 0.34 -15.28
C ASN A 129 -1.09 0.51 -15.92
N LEU A 130 -2.16 0.03 -15.29
CA LEU A 130 -3.52 0.09 -15.83
C LEU A 130 -4.00 1.53 -16.03
N PHE A 131 -3.54 2.45 -15.19
CA PHE A 131 -3.94 3.86 -15.23
C PHE A 131 -2.82 4.80 -15.74
N GLU A 132 -1.72 4.26 -16.27
CA GLU A 132 -0.62 5.04 -16.87
C GLU A 132 -1.01 5.68 -18.23
N GLU A 133 -2.11 5.28 -18.86
CA GLU A 133 -2.70 5.95 -20.02
C GLU A 133 -3.57 7.17 -19.65
N ASN A 134 -3.03 8.04 -18.78
CA ASN A 134 -3.46 9.43 -18.54
C ASN A 134 -4.94 9.73 -18.81
N GLY A 135 -5.81 9.47 -17.82
CA GLY A 135 -7.19 9.94 -17.82
C GLY A 135 -7.27 11.39 -18.31
N HIS A 136 -7.76 11.58 -19.53
CA HIS A 136 -7.59 12.79 -20.36
C HIS A 136 -8.27 14.07 -19.82
N THR A 137 -8.73 14.06 -18.57
CA THR A 137 -9.26 15.23 -17.88
C THR A 137 -8.37 15.60 -16.71
N LYS A 138 -8.10 16.91 -16.54
CA LYS A 138 -7.25 17.46 -15.48
C LYS A 138 -7.64 17.00 -14.06
N MET A 139 -8.92 16.65 -13.85
CA MET A 139 -9.44 16.16 -12.57
C MET A 139 -9.08 14.68 -12.30
N LEU A 140 -9.12 13.83 -13.33
CA LEU A 140 -8.83 12.39 -13.17
C LEU A 140 -7.34 12.13 -12.98
N VAL A 141 -6.46 12.93 -13.58
CA VAL A 141 -5.01 12.87 -13.33
C VAL A 141 -4.67 12.97 -11.83
N TRP A 142 -5.45 13.75 -11.07
CA TRP A 142 -5.23 13.94 -9.62
C TRP A 142 -5.72 12.80 -8.75
N ILE A 143 -6.95 12.34 -9.03
CA ILE A 143 -7.54 11.19 -8.33
C ILE A 143 -6.77 9.91 -8.69
N LEU A 144 -5.97 9.95 -9.76
CA LEU A 144 -5.22 8.83 -10.32
C LEU A 144 -3.69 9.03 -10.29
N SER A 145 -3.14 9.79 -9.35
CA SER A 145 -1.67 9.94 -9.20
C SER A 145 -1.19 9.74 -7.75
N THR A 146 -0.41 8.68 -7.50
CA THR A 146 0.37 8.45 -6.29
C THR A 146 1.85 8.62 -6.57
N GLY A 147 2.53 9.40 -5.74
CA GLY A 147 3.97 9.21 -5.48
C GLY A 147 4.97 9.80 -6.47
N TRP A 148 4.90 9.48 -7.77
CA TRP A 148 6.00 9.79 -8.69
C TRP A 148 5.62 10.76 -9.81
N TRP A 149 6.33 11.89 -9.87
CA TRP A 149 6.12 12.95 -10.85
C TRP A 149 7.45 13.36 -11.48
N HIS A 150 7.46 13.59 -12.80
CA HIS A 150 8.55 14.33 -13.45
C HIS A 150 8.43 15.82 -13.09
N GLY A 151 8.99 16.21 -11.93
CA GLY A 151 9.01 17.57 -11.43
C GLY A 151 8.38 17.71 -10.04
N ALA A 152 8.04 18.95 -9.64
CA ALA A 152 7.36 19.18 -8.37
C ALA A 152 5.92 18.64 -8.46
N ALA A 153 5.55 17.77 -7.50
CA ALA A 153 4.17 17.33 -7.35
C ALA A 153 3.27 18.56 -7.14
N PRO A 154 2.27 18.81 -8.00
CA PRO A 154 1.41 19.98 -7.84
C PRO A 154 0.41 19.81 -6.67
N LEU A 155 0.87 19.96 -5.43
CA LEU A 155 0.07 19.71 -4.22
C LEU A 155 -1.19 20.58 -4.15
N ASP A 156 -2.37 19.98 -4.30
CA ASP A 156 -3.67 20.60 -4.01
C ASP A 156 -4.23 20.09 -2.68
N PHE A 157 -4.39 21.00 -1.71
CA PHE A 157 -4.82 20.67 -0.35
C PHE A 157 -6.21 20.00 -0.31
N MET A 158 -7.14 20.45 -1.16
CA MET A 158 -8.50 19.92 -1.18
C MET A 158 -8.53 18.48 -1.68
N SER A 159 -7.76 18.18 -2.71
CA SER A 159 -7.62 16.82 -3.23
C SER A 159 -7.04 15.86 -2.18
N VAL A 160 -6.00 16.29 -1.46
CA VAL A 160 -5.42 15.51 -0.34
C VAL A 160 -6.47 15.25 0.75
N LEU A 161 -7.26 16.27 1.10
CA LEU A 161 -8.31 16.15 2.12
C LEU A 161 -9.40 15.16 1.70
N ILE A 162 -9.91 15.27 0.47
CA ILE A 162 -10.97 14.40 -0.04
C ILE A 162 -10.50 12.95 -0.12
N VAL A 163 -9.33 12.72 -0.70
CA VAL A 163 -8.77 11.37 -0.85
C VAL A 163 -8.42 10.79 0.52
N GLY A 164 -7.83 11.59 1.42
CA GLY A 164 -7.54 11.17 2.78
C GLY A 164 -8.79 10.79 3.56
N LEU A 165 -9.88 11.55 3.42
CA LEU A 165 -11.17 11.23 4.02
C LEU A 165 -11.72 9.91 3.46
N LEU A 166 -11.72 9.74 2.13
CA LEU A 166 -12.19 8.51 1.48
C LEU A 166 -11.41 7.28 1.99
N CYS A 167 -10.08 7.36 2.00
CA CYS A 167 -9.21 6.28 2.48
C CYS A 167 -9.47 5.95 3.95
N SER A 168 -9.63 6.99 4.78
CA SER A 168 -9.92 6.84 6.21
C SER A 168 -11.27 6.16 6.44
N VAL A 169 -12.31 6.58 5.72
CA VAL A 169 -13.64 5.97 5.80
C VAL A 169 -13.59 4.51 5.36
N LEU A 170 -12.95 4.19 4.23
CA LEU A 170 -12.83 2.81 3.74
C LEU A 170 -12.13 1.89 4.76
N LEU A 171 -10.99 2.32 5.29
CA LEU A 171 -10.25 1.54 6.29
C LEU A 171 -11.01 1.42 7.60
N ALA A 172 -11.59 2.52 8.12
CA ALA A 172 -12.35 2.51 9.35
C ALA A 172 -13.61 1.64 9.24
N SER A 173 -14.35 1.73 8.14
CA SER A 173 -15.52 0.89 7.87
C SER A 173 -15.13 -0.58 7.74
N PHE A 174 -14.04 -0.90 7.03
CA PHE A 174 -13.56 -2.28 6.94
C PHE A 174 -13.22 -2.85 8.32
N ILE A 175 -12.47 -2.09 9.14
CA ILE A 175 -12.11 -2.51 10.49
C ILE A 175 -13.36 -2.68 11.35
N TYR A 176 -14.31 -1.73 11.31
CA TYR A 176 -15.53 -1.78 12.09
C TYR A 176 -16.42 -2.99 11.77
N ILE A 177 -16.60 -3.29 10.48
CA ILE A 177 -17.43 -4.43 10.03
C ILE A 177 -16.79 -5.76 10.40
N ASN A 178 -15.45 -5.83 10.36
CA ASN A 178 -14.75 -7.07 10.59
C ASN A 178 -14.39 -7.30 12.06
N ARG A 179 -14.48 -6.30 12.94
CA ARG A 179 -14.21 -6.37 14.39
C ARG A 179 -15.10 -7.38 15.12
#